data_AF-A0A227J3W7-F1
#
_entry.id   AF-A0A227J3W7-F1
#
_cell.length_a   1.000
_cell.length_b   1.000
_cell.length_c   1.000
_cell.angle_alpha   90.00
_cell.angle_beta   90.00
_cell.angle_gamma   90.00
#
_symmetry.space_group_name_H-M   'P 1'
#
loop_
_entity.id
_entity.type
_entity.pdbx_description
1 polymer ?
#
loop_
_entity_poly.entity_id
_entity_poly.type
_entity_poly.pdbx_seq_one_letter_code
_entity_poly.pdbx_strand_id
1 'polypeptide(L)'
;MTFVGSSIADAPFDTSAAEIVNYDACTDKLYVVNAQAKRVDVLSLNESSAPSQTDFIDLTDAGTSAGIEIGAANSVAVFNGLVAVAIENNNKQEDGLIALYRSDDLS
;
A
#
# COMPACT_ATOMS: atom_id res chain seq x y z
N MET A 1 15.74 12.48 -17.59
CA MET A 1 14.54 11.73 -17.13
C MET A 1 13.68 11.45 -18.33
N THR A 2 13.20 10.21 -18.47
CA THR A 2 12.28 9.78 -19.53
C THR A 2 10.99 9.34 -18.87
N PHE A 3 9.84 9.80 -19.37
CA PHE A 3 8.55 9.33 -18.91
C PHE A 3 8.30 7.91 -19.43
N VAL A 4 7.94 6.97 -18.55
CA VAL A 4 7.75 5.56 -18.88
C VAL A 4 6.30 5.09 -18.74
N GLY A 5 5.45 5.82 -18.00
CA GLY A 5 4.04 5.49 -17.84
C GLY A 5 3.38 6.12 -16.61
N SER A 6 2.10 5.81 -16.43
CA SER A 6 1.29 6.23 -15.28
C SER A 6 0.26 5.14 -14.96
N SER A 7 -0.04 4.95 -13.68
CA SER A 7 -1.19 4.18 -13.21
C SER A 7 -2.16 5.12 -12.50
N ILE A 8 -3.46 4.90 -12.68
CA ILE A 8 -4.52 5.75 -12.10
C ILE A 8 -5.38 4.85 -11.21
N ALA A 9 -5.49 5.21 -9.92
CA ALA A 9 -6.41 4.55 -9.01
C ALA A 9 -7.86 4.88 -9.41
N ASP A 10 -8.75 3.89 -9.36
CA ASP A 10 -10.18 4.09 -9.62
C ASP A 10 -10.86 4.72 -8.40
N ALA A 11 -10.67 6.03 -8.25
CA ALA A 11 -11.22 6.80 -7.14
C ALA A 11 -11.49 8.25 -7.54
N PRO A 12 -12.46 8.94 -6.89
CA PRO A 12 -12.67 10.36 -7.11
C PRO A 12 -11.43 11.18 -6.76
N PHE A 13 -11.27 12.34 -7.40
CA PHE A 13 -10.23 13.30 -7.05
C PHE A 13 -10.34 13.73 -5.57
N ASP A 14 -9.20 14.00 -4.94
CA ASP A 14 -9.10 14.47 -3.53
C ASP A 14 -9.64 13.49 -2.48
N THR A 15 -9.51 12.19 -2.76
CA THR A 15 -9.93 11.11 -1.83
C THR A 15 -8.77 10.37 -1.17
N SER A 16 -7.52 10.76 -1.41
CA SER A 16 -6.34 10.08 -0.85
C SER A 16 -6.14 8.64 -1.37
N ALA A 17 -6.47 8.40 -2.65
CA ALA A 17 -6.41 7.06 -3.26
C ALA A 17 -5.01 6.63 -3.74
N ALA A 18 -4.05 7.56 -3.88
CA ALA A 18 -2.66 7.25 -4.20
C ALA A 18 -1.76 8.38 -3.67
N GLU A 19 -1.10 8.16 -2.53
CA GLU A 19 -0.37 9.24 -1.84
C GLU A 19 1.10 8.93 -1.55
N ILE A 20 1.41 7.71 -1.10
CA ILE A 20 2.77 7.32 -0.71
C ILE A 20 3.17 6.09 -1.52
N VAL A 21 4.34 6.17 -2.17
CA VAL A 21 4.84 5.12 -3.06
C VAL A 21 6.20 4.64 -2.58
N ASN A 22 6.40 3.33 -2.56
CA ASN A 22 7.70 2.72 -2.32
C ASN A 22 7.99 1.57 -3.30
N TYR A 23 9.24 1.39 -3.69
CA TYR A 23 9.67 0.36 -4.65
C TYR A 23 10.54 -0.67 -3.97
N ASP A 24 10.21 -1.94 -4.10
CA ASP A 24 11.08 -3.03 -3.66
C ASP A 24 11.86 -3.61 -4.85
N ALA A 25 13.17 -3.36 -4.85
CA ALA A 25 14.06 -3.84 -5.90
C ALA A 25 14.22 -5.38 -5.90
N CYS A 26 13.89 -6.05 -4.80
CA CYS A 26 13.98 -7.51 -4.72
C CYS A 26 12.83 -8.19 -5.46
N THR A 27 11.62 -7.63 -5.40
CA THR A 27 10.41 -8.24 -5.98
C THR A 27 9.92 -7.52 -7.24
N ASP A 28 10.56 -6.41 -7.61
CA ASP A 28 10.21 -5.54 -8.73
C ASP A 28 8.75 -5.05 -8.68
N LYS A 29 8.31 -4.65 -7.48
CA LYS A 29 6.94 -4.17 -7.21
C LYS A 29 6.96 -2.77 -6.62
N LEU A 30 5.93 -1.99 -6.99
CA LEU A 30 5.59 -0.72 -6.37
C LEU A 30 4.43 -0.93 -5.38
N TYR A 31 4.53 -0.30 -4.23
CA TYR A 31 3.52 -0.31 -3.17
C TYR A 31 3.01 1.10 -2.97
N VAL A 32 1.71 1.29 -3.20
CA VAL A 32 1.06 2.60 -3.19
C VAL A 32 0.02 2.62 -2.08
N VAL A 33 0.18 3.50 -1.10
CA VAL A 33 -0.84 3.73 -0.07
C VAL A 33 -2.09 4.31 -0.71
N ASN A 34 -3.20 3.61 -0.51
CA ASN A 34 -4.55 4.02 -0.88
C ASN A 34 -5.39 4.14 0.39
N ALA A 35 -5.32 5.33 0.99
CA ALA A 35 -6.02 5.64 2.25
C ALA A 35 -7.55 5.59 2.08
N GLN A 36 -8.07 5.98 0.91
CA GLN A 36 -9.50 5.91 0.60
C GLN A 36 -10.07 4.50 0.77
N ALA A 37 -9.36 3.50 0.27
CA ALA A 37 -9.80 2.11 0.25
C ALA A 37 -9.21 1.27 1.39
N LYS A 38 -8.52 1.90 2.36
CA LYS A 38 -7.83 1.22 3.49
C LYS A 38 -6.94 0.06 3.03
N ARG A 39 -6.19 0.27 1.95
CA ARG A 39 -5.36 -0.76 1.31
C ARG A 39 -4.02 -0.21 0.85
N VAL A 40 -3.11 -1.12 0.52
CA VAL A 40 -1.91 -0.79 -0.26
C VAL A 40 -2.07 -1.42 -1.63
N ASP A 41 -2.16 -0.60 -2.68
CA ASP A 41 -2.19 -1.08 -4.07
C ASP A 41 -0.79 -1.59 -4.46
N VAL A 42 -0.74 -2.77 -5.08
CA VAL A 42 0.50 -3.39 -5.55
C VAL A 42 0.55 -3.31 -7.06
N LEU A 43 1.56 -2.62 -7.56
CA LEU A 43 1.77 -2.38 -8.99
C LEU A 43 2.99 -3.16 -9.46
N SER A 44 2.85 -3.83 -10.61
CA SER A 44 3.95 -4.44 -11.34
C SER A 44 4.42 -3.53 -12.46
N LEU A 45 5.68 -3.69 -12.86
CA LEU A 45 6.28 -2.99 -13.99
C LEU A 45 6.39 -3.94 -15.19
N ASN A 46 6.04 -3.48 -16.39
CA ASN A 46 6.28 -4.26 -17.61
C ASN A 46 7.72 -4.07 -18.13
N GLU A 47 8.06 -4.68 -19.28
CA GLU A 47 9.40 -4.60 -19.90
C GLU A 47 9.85 -3.16 -20.22
N SER A 48 8.92 -2.21 -20.35
CA SER A 48 9.20 -0.78 -20.57
C SER A 48 9.15 0.04 -19.27
N SER A 49 9.10 -0.62 -18.12
CA SER A 49 8.91 -0.02 -16.79
C SER A 49 7.59 0.75 -16.63
N ALA A 50 6.59 0.49 -17.48
CA ALA A 50 5.27 1.10 -17.32
C ALA A 50 4.52 0.38 -16.18
N PRO A 51 3.97 1.12 -15.19
CA PRO A 51 3.32 0.53 -14.04
C PRO A 51 1.85 0.17 -14.31
N SER A 52 1.40 -0.95 -13.77
CA SER A 52 -0.02 -1.34 -13.73
C SER A 52 -0.36 -2.00 -12.41
N GLN A 53 -1.52 -1.69 -11.82
CA GLN A 53 -1.98 -2.37 -10.62
C GLN A 53 -2.27 -3.84 -10.93
N THR A 54 -1.69 -4.74 -10.14
CA THR A 54 -1.86 -6.18 -10.27
C THR A 54 -2.50 -6.81 -9.06
N ASP A 55 -2.37 -6.20 -7.89
CA ASP A 55 -2.91 -6.72 -6.63
C ASP A 55 -3.14 -5.61 -5.59
N PHE A 56 -3.57 -5.96 -4.38
CA PHE A 56 -3.61 -5.07 -3.23
C PHE A 56 -3.50 -5.85 -1.91
N ILE A 57 -3.00 -5.18 -0.87
CA ILE A 57 -3.02 -5.67 0.51
C ILE A 57 -4.22 -5.06 1.23
N ASP A 58 -5.16 -5.89 1.68
CA ASP A 58 -6.27 -5.46 2.55
C ASP A 58 -5.77 -5.28 3.99
N LEU A 59 -5.89 -4.08 4.54
CA LEU A 59 -5.37 -3.76 5.87
C LEU A 59 -6.38 -4.07 6.98
N THR A 60 -7.64 -4.35 6.62
CA THR A 60 -8.68 -4.68 7.61
C THR A 60 -8.41 -5.99 8.33
N ASP A 61 -7.71 -6.92 7.68
CA ASP A 61 -7.26 -8.18 8.29
C ASP A 61 -6.26 -7.96 9.43
N ALA A 62 -5.35 -6.98 9.27
CA ALA A 62 -4.42 -6.59 10.33
C ALA A 62 -5.16 -5.94 11.51
N GLY A 63 -6.13 -5.08 11.22
CA GLY A 63 -7.01 -4.49 12.25
C GLY A 63 -7.76 -5.56 13.05
N THR A 64 -8.39 -6.51 12.34
CA THR A 64 -9.10 -7.64 12.95
C THR A 64 -8.18 -8.49 13.82
N SER A 65 -6.98 -8.80 13.32
CA SER A 65 -5.98 -9.59 14.06
C SER A 65 -5.47 -8.87 15.31
N ALA A 66 -5.33 -7.55 15.26
CA ALA A 66 -4.92 -6.72 16.39
C ALA A 66 -6.08 -6.35 17.34
N GLY A 67 -7.33 -6.66 16.97
CA GLY A 67 -8.51 -6.26 17.73
C GLY A 67 -8.78 -4.75 17.71
N ILE A 68 -8.35 -4.04 16.66
CA ILE A 68 -8.58 -2.60 16.50
C ILE A 68 -9.43 -2.30 15.26
N GLU A 69 -10.29 -1.30 15.37
CA GLU A 69 -10.91 -0.71 14.19
C GLU A 69 -9.91 0.26 13.55
N ILE A 70 -9.46 -0.06 12.33
CA ILE A 70 -8.46 0.76 11.64
C ILE A 70 -9.06 1.97 10.92
N GLY A 71 -8.29 3.05 10.88
CA GLY A 71 -8.46 4.18 9.98
C GLY A 71 -7.75 3.94 8.66
N ALA A 72 -7.04 4.95 8.15
CA ALA A 72 -6.26 4.88 6.92
C ALA A 72 -4.86 4.27 7.13
N ALA A 73 -4.19 3.92 6.01
CA ALA A 73 -2.74 3.75 6.00
C ALA A 73 -2.05 5.11 5.86
N ASN A 74 -0.97 5.30 6.61
CA ASN A 74 -0.25 6.57 6.68
C ASN A 74 1.16 6.46 6.10
N SER A 75 1.69 5.25 5.91
CA SER A 75 3.01 5.03 5.30
C SER A 75 3.23 3.58 4.89
N VAL A 76 4.15 3.37 3.95
CA VAL A 76 4.64 2.04 3.57
C VAL A 76 6.17 2.05 3.41
N ALA A 77 6.83 1.05 3.99
CA ALA A 77 8.25 0.77 3.81
C ALA A 77 8.45 -0.64 3.27
N VAL A 78 9.45 -0.83 2.42
CA VAL A 78 9.75 -2.13 1.83
C VAL A 78 11.21 -2.45 1.90
N PHE A 79 11.52 -3.73 2.08
CA PHE A 79 12.90 -4.23 2.08
C PHE A 79 12.92 -5.73 1.79
N ASN A 80 13.46 -6.13 0.63
CA ASN A 80 13.72 -7.53 0.30
C ASN A 80 12.51 -8.44 0.49
N GLY A 81 11.36 -8.04 -0.07
CA GLY A 81 10.10 -8.77 -0.01
C GLY A 81 9.34 -8.63 1.31
N LEU A 82 9.85 -7.87 2.29
CA LEU A 82 9.09 -7.46 3.47
C LEU A 82 8.42 -6.12 3.21
N VAL A 83 7.13 -6.01 3.54
CA VAL A 83 6.34 -4.79 3.43
C VAL A 83 5.85 -4.42 4.82
N ALA A 84 6.16 -3.21 5.28
CA ALA A 84 5.70 -2.66 6.55
C ALA A 84 4.74 -1.50 6.29
N VAL A 85 3.52 -1.58 6.84
CA VAL A 85 2.48 -0.56 6.67
C VAL A 85 2.16 0.04 8.02
N ALA A 86 2.24 1.38 8.11
CA ALA A 86 1.76 2.11 9.27
C ALA A 86 0.27 2.42 9.11
N ILE A 87 -0.55 1.97 10.04
CA ILE A 87 -2.02 2.04 9.97
C ILE A 87 -2.51 2.81 11.19
N GLU A 88 -3.23 3.91 10.96
CA GLU A 88 -3.82 4.68 12.05
C GLU A 88 -5.05 3.95 12.62
N ASN A 89 -5.36 4.23 13.88
CA ASN A 89 -6.62 3.81 14.47
C ASN A 89 -7.78 4.65 13.90
N ASN A 90 -8.99 4.10 13.84
CA ASN A 90 -10.18 4.84 13.45
C ASN A 90 -10.41 6.08 14.33
N ASN A 91 -10.12 5.97 15.63
CA ASN A 91 -9.91 7.13 16.48
C ASN A 91 -8.43 7.56 16.38
N LYS A 92 -8.14 8.64 15.65
CA LYS A 92 -6.76 9.14 15.44
C LYS A 92 -5.99 9.54 16.71
N GLN A 93 -6.65 9.58 17.87
CA GLN A 93 -6.01 9.84 19.16
C GLN A 93 -5.57 8.56 19.89
N GLU A 94 -5.98 7.39 19.42
CA GLU A 94 -5.61 6.08 19.96
C GLU A 94 -4.41 5.49 19.21
N ASP A 95 -3.78 4.49 19.82
CA ASP A 95 -2.68 3.76 19.21
C ASP A 95 -3.15 3.02 17.95
N GLY A 96 -2.40 3.23 16.86
CA GLY A 96 -2.51 2.45 15.63
C GLY A 96 -1.66 1.18 15.67
N LEU A 97 -1.28 0.68 14.50
CA LEU A 97 -0.40 -0.48 14.39
C LEU A 97 0.59 -0.37 13.22
N ILE A 98 1.64 -1.19 13.30
CA ILE A 98 2.48 -1.53 12.15
C ILE A 98 2.16 -2.97 11.76
N ALA A 99 1.67 -3.16 10.54
CA ALA A 99 1.46 -4.49 9.97
C ALA A 99 2.64 -4.85 9.06
N LEU A 100 3.10 -6.10 9.18
CA LEU A 100 4.16 -6.66 8.34
C LEU A 100 3.55 -7.70 7.42
N TYR A 101 3.86 -7.60 6.14
CA TYR A 101 3.39 -8.51 5.10
C TYR A 101 4.57 -9.06 4.31
N ARG A 102 4.37 -10.23 3.72
CA ARG A 102 5.28 -10.80 2.73
C ARG A 102 4.83 -10.44 1.32
N SER A 103 5.77 -10.06 0.47
CA SER A 103 5.47 -9.66 -0.91
C SER A 103 5.04 -10.82 -1.82
N ASP A 104 5.35 -12.06 -1.45
CA ASP A 104 5.08 -13.26 -2.25
C ASP A 104 3.62 -13.70 -2.15
N ASP A 105 3.01 -13.61 -0.96
CA ASP A 105 1.62 -13.97 -0.71
C ASP A 105 0.71 -12.82 -0.23
N LEU A 106 1.29 -11.64 0.04
CA LEU A 106 0.60 -10.43 0.51
C LEU A 106 -0.08 -10.58 1.88
N SER A 107 0.41 -11.50 2.73
CA SER A 107 -0.09 -11.77 4.08
C SER A 107 0.93 -11.57 5.20
#